data_AF-A0A3Q9WL62-F1
#
_entry.id   AF-A0A3Q9WL62-F1
#
_cell.length_a   1.000
_cell.length_b   1.000
_cell.length_c   1.000
_cell.angle_alpha   90.00
_cell.angle_beta   90.00
_cell.angle_gamma   90.00
#
_symmetry.space_group_name_H-M   'P 1'
#
loop_
_entity.id
_entity.type
_entity.pdbx_description
1 polymer ?
#
loop_
_entity_poly.entity_id
_entity_poly.type
_entity_poly.pdbx_seq_one_letter_code
_entity_poly.pdbx_strand_id
1 'polypeptide(L)'
;MSHPTDAESQPAHAGKGHLVGNIVWFVLIFGAFLLSMYLLTWFTPQDVWPMAVIVVVAFLVFYIPQGILGRADTGFDLAEGNRTDEKETSANVSS
;
A
#
# COMPACT_ATOMS: atom_id res chain seq x y z
N MET A 1 -37.11 28.67 -10.83
CA MET A 1 -36.41 27.37 -10.77
C MET A 1 -34.92 27.65 -10.82
N SER A 2 -34.28 27.72 -9.64
CA SER A 2 -32.84 27.92 -9.50
C SER A 2 -32.20 26.55 -9.33
N HIS A 3 -31.42 26.12 -10.33
CA HIS A 3 -30.55 24.95 -10.20
C HIS A 3 -29.44 25.29 -9.20
N PRO A 4 -29.26 24.53 -8.10
CA PRO A 4 -28.01 24.54 -7.39
C PRO A 4 -26.97 23.84 -8.27
N THR A 5 -25.99 24.59 -8.75
CA THR A 5 -24.71 24.05 -9.19
C THR A 5 -23.96 23.65 -7.93
N ASP A 6 -24.20 22.43 -7.47
CA ASP A 6 -23.27 21.75 -6.58
C ASP A 6 -21.99 21.55 -7.39
N ALA A 7 -21.01 22.41 -7.14
CA ALA A 7 -19.65 22.22 -7.58
C ALA A 7 -19.18 20.91 -6.94
N GLU A 8 -19.39 19.81 -7.66
CA GLU A 8 -18.94 18.47 -7.30
C GLU A 8 -17.42 18.56 -7.14
N SER A 9 -16.98 18.80 -5.90
CA SER A 9 -15.57 18.81 -5.57
C SER A 9 -15.13 17.38 -5.81
N GLN A 10 -14.51 17.14 -6.95
CA GLN A 10 -13.92 15.86 -7.31
C GLN A 10 -13.15 15.38 -6.09
N PRO A 11 -13.49 14.22 -5.50
CA PRO A 11 -12.78 13.78 -4.32
C PRO A 11 -11.33 13.67 -4.76
N ALA A 12 -10.44 14.37 -4.07
CA ALA A 12 -9.02 14.25 -4.34
C ALA A 12 -8.62 12.83 -3.91
N HIS A 13 -8.78 11.86 -4.81
CA HIS A 13 -8.47 10.44 -4.64
C HIS A 13 -6.97 10.17 -4.51
N ALA A 14 -6.16 11.22 -4.38
CA ALA A 14 -4.71 11.17 -4.21
C ALA A 14 -4.34 11.47 -2.76
N GLY A 15 -4.39 10.44 -1.90
CA GLY A 15 -3.54 10.35 -0.71
C GLY A 15 -3.71 11.41 0.38
N LYS A 16 -4.84 12.13 0.45
CA LYS A 16 -5.12 13.09 1.53
C LYS A 16 -5.42 12.35 2.84
N GLY A 17 -4.36 11.89 3.49
CA GLY A 17 -4.41 11.13 4.76
C GLY A 17 -3.23 10.18 4.95
N HIS A 18 -2.55 9.76 3.88
CA HIS A 18 -1.49 8.75 3.94
C HIS A 18 -0.12 9.23 3.44
N LEU A 19 0.07 10.55 3.29
CA LEU A 19 1.34 11.12 2.80
C LEU A 19 2.52 10.78 3.72
N VAL A 20 2.35 10.93 5.03
CA VAL A 20 3.40 10.61 6.02
C VAL A 20 3.72 9.11 5.98
N GLY A 21 2.69 8.25 5.97
CA GLY A 21 2.89 6.80 5.85
C GLY A 21 3.62 6.41 4.57
N ASN A 22 3.27 7.03 3.44
CA ASN A 22 3.91 6.76 2.16
C ASN A 22 5.37 7.22 2.14
N ILE A 23 5.69 8.36 2.76
CA ILE A 23 7.08 8.84 2.90
C ILE A 23 7.91 7.90 3.77
N VAL A 24 7.36 7.42 4.90
CA VAL A 24 8.05 6.47 5.78
C VAL A 24 8.37 5.19 5.02
N TRP A 25 7.38 4.63 4.30
CA TRP A 25 7.59 3.44 3.48
C TRP A 25 8.62 3.66 2.37
N PHE A 26 8.54 4.81 1.70
CA PHE A 26 9.52 5.18 0.67
C PHE A 26 10.93 5.19 1.23
N VAL A 27 11.18 5.88 2.35
CA VAL A 27 12.50 5.96 2.98
C VAL A 27 13.00 4.58 3.41
N LEU A 28 12.11 3.72 3.91
CA LEU A 28 12.46 2.37 4.36
C LEU A 28 12.91 1.49 3.18
N ILE A 29 12.11 1.43 2.11
CA ILE A 29 12.42 0.64 0.91
C ILE A 29 13.65 1.22 0.19
N PHE A 30 13.71 2.54 0.05
CA PHE A 30 14.84 3.21 -0.59
C PHE A 30 16.13 3.05 0.21
N GLY A 31 16.07 3.14 1.54
CA GLY A 31 17.19 2.87 2.43
C GLY A 31 17.70 1.43 2.31
N ALA A 32 16.79 0.45 2.24
CA ALA A 32 17.16 -0.95 2.01
C ALA A 32 17.80 -1.19 0.63
N PHE A 33 17.34 -0.46 -0.40
CA PHE A 33 17.98 -0.46 -1.72
C PHE A 33 19.41 0.10 -1.66
N LEU A 34 19.61 1.26 -1.02
CA LEU A 34 20.95 1.85 -0.86
C LEU A 34 21.87 0.96 -0.03
N LEU A 35 21.35 0.34 1.03
CA LEU A 35 22.08 -0.64 1.82
C LEU A 35 22.54 -1.82 0.96
N SER A 36 21.66 -2.33 0.08
CA SER A 36 21.98 -3.41 -0.86
C SER A 36 23.07 -2.99 -1.86
N MET A 37 23.02 -1.76 -2.38
CA MET A 37 24.07 -1.21 -3.26
C MET A 37 25.41 -1.13 -2.53
N TYR A 38 25.41 -0.70 -1.27
CA TYR A 38 26.61 -0.66 -0.44
C TYR A 38 27.16 -2.06 -0.16
N LEU A 39 26.30 -3.03 0.14
CA LEU A 39 26.67 -4.43 0.34
C LEU A 39 27.40 -5.03 -0.88
N LEU A 40 26.98 -4.67 -2.09
CA LEU A 40 27.63 -5.11 -3.33
C LEU A 40 29.08 -4.63 -3.46
N THR A 41 29.49 -3.57 -2.74
CA THR A 41 30.90 -3.12 -2.75
C THR A 41 31.85 -4.11 -2.08
N TRP A 42 31.34 -4.98 -1.20
CA TRP A 42 32.11 -6.06 -0.57
C TRP A 42 31.87 -7.42 -1.21
N PHE A 43 31.01 -7.51 -2.22
CA PHE A 43 30.75 -8.76 -2.89
C PHE A 43 31.96 -9.15 -3.76
N THR A 44 32.56 -10.28 -3.42
CA THR A 44 33.55 -10.94 -4.28
C THR A 44 33.12 -12.40 -4.49
N PRO A 45 33.57 -13.09 -5.56
CA PRO A 45 33.27 -14.51 -5.75
C PRO A 45 33.69 -15.40 -4.58
N GLN A 46 34.69 -14.97 -3.81
CA GLN A 46 35.20 -15.65 -2.63
C GLN A 46 34.41 -15.31 -1.36
N ASP A 47 33.87 -14.10 -1.27
CA ASP A 47 33.09 -13.60 -0.13
C ASP A 47 31.63 -13.35 -0.52
N VAL A 48 30.82 -14.40 -0.42
CA VAL A 48 29.41 -14.42 -0.83
C VAL A 48 28.43 -13.95 0.25
N TRP A 49 28.90 -13.71 1.48
CA TRP A 49 28.04 -13.27 2.59
C TRP A 49 27.23 -11.98 2.30
N PRO A 50 27.72 -10.97 1.54
CA PRO A 50 26.91 -9.80 1.23
C PRO A 50 25.69 -10.17 0.41
N MET A 51 25.79 -11.20 -0.44
CA MET A 51 24.68 -11.69 -1.23
C MET A 51 23.60 -12.34 -0.37
N ALA A 52 23.99 -13.10 0.66
CA ALA A 52 23.05 -13.66 1.62
C ALA A 52 22.29 -12.55 2.39
N VAL A 53 22.99 -11.49 2.80
CA VAL A 53 22.37 -10.34 3.47
C VAL A 53 21.38 -9.62 2.55
N ILE A 54 21.74 -9.38 1.28
CA ILE A 54 20.85 -8.75 0.30
C ILE A 54 19.56 -9.56 0.12
N VAL A 55 19.65 -10.90 0.06
CA VAL A 55 18.46 -11.77 -0.05
C VAL A 55 17.54 -11.62 1.17
N VAL A 56 18.10 -11.60 2.37
CA VAL A 56 17.32 -11.42 3.61
C VAL A 56 16.68 -10.03 3.65
N VAL A 57 17.43 -8.99 3.31
CA VAL A 57 16.91 -7.61 3.25
C VAL A 57 15.79 -7.51 2.23
N ALA A 58 15.97 -8.07 1.03
CA ALA A 58 14.92 -8.11 0.02
C ALA A 58 13.67 -8.82 0.54
N PHE A 59 13.82 -10.01 1.14
CA PHE A 59 12.69 -10.74 1.71
C PHE A 59 11.93 -9.90 2.75
N LEU A 60 12.63 -9.24 3.68
CA LEU A 60 12.00 -8.41 4.71
C LEU A 60 11.27 -7.20 4.11
N VAL A 61 11.89 -6.55 3.12
CA VAL A 61 11.30 -5.42 2.41
C VAL A 61 10.01 -5.80 1.69
N PHE A 62 9.86 -7.04 1.22
CA PHE A 62 8.60 -7.51 0.63
C PHE A 62 7.59 -8.04 1.66
N TYR A 63 8.07 -8.77 2.68
CA TYR A 63 7.22 -9.44 3.66
C TYR A 63 6.53 -8.47 4.62
N ILE A 64 7.24 -7.45 5.12
CA ILE A 64 6.69 -6.52 6.12
C ILE A 64 5.55 -5.67 5.53
N PRO A 65 5.71 -5.04 4.34
CA PRO A 65 4.61 -4.32 3.70
C PRO A 65 3.39 -5.21 3.43
N GLN A 66 3.58 -6.46 3.00
CA GLN A 66 2.47 -7.40 2.78
C GLN A 66 1.66 -7.66 4.04
N GLY A 67 2.31 -7.78 5.20
CA GLY A 67 1.63 -7.98 6.48
C GLY A 67 0.84 -6.77 6.99
N ILE A 68 1.31 -5.55 6.70
CA ILE A 68 0.75 -4.30 7.24
C ILE A 68 -0.20 -3.62 6.26
N LEU A 69 0.19 -3.44 5.00
CA LEU A 69 -0.61 -2.76 3.98
C LEU A 69 -1.81 -3.61 3.53
N GLY A 70 -1.68 -4.94 3.51
CA GLY A 70 -2.78 -5.84 3.14
C GLY A 70 -3.93 -5.92 4.16
N ARG A 71 -3.80 -5.31 5.35
CA ARG A 71 -4.84 -5.28 6.39
C ARG A 71 -5.34 -3.87 6.71
N ALA A 72 -4.57 -2.84 6.39
CA ALA A 72 -4.90 -1.46 6.72
C ALA A 72 -6.14 -0.94 5.96
N ASP A 73 -6.34 -1.36 4.70
CA ASP A 73 -7.46 -0.92 3.87
C ASP A 73 -8.75 -1.73 4.07
N THR A 74 -8.76 -2.77 4.90
CA THR A 74 -9.92 -3.68 5.03
C THR A 74 -10.34 -3.98 6.46
N GLY A 75 -9.49 -3.70 7.45
CA GLY A 75 -9.75 -4.07 8.84
C GLY A 75 -10.85 -3.24 9.53
N PHE A 76 -10.98 -1.96 9.19
CA PHE A 76 -11.92 -1.06 9.84
C PHE A 76 -13.33 -1.19 9.25
N ASP A 77 -13.47 -1.12 7.93
CA ASP A 77 -14.76 -1.22 7.23
C ASP A 77 -15.46 -2.59 7.39
N LEU A 78 -14.69 -3.69 7.48
CA LEU A 78 -15.27 -5.02 7.69
C LEU A 78 -15.70 -5.31 9.14
N ALA A 79 -15.04 -4.68 10.12
CA ALA A 79 -15.38 -4.84 11.54
C ALA A 79 -16.60 -4.00 11.96
N GLU A 80 -16.83 -2.88 11.27
CA GLU A 80 -18.00 -2.02 11.47
C GLU A 80 -19.28 -2.56 10.79
N GLY A 81 -19.17 -3.67 10.05
CA GLY A 81 -20.33 -4.35 9.48
C GLY A 81 -21.02 -3.56 8.37
N ASN A 82 -20.37 -2.53 7.82
CA ASN A 82 -20.85 -1.83 6.64
C ASN A 82 -20.58 -2.69 5.41
N ARG A 83 -21.43 -3.70 5.22
CA ARG A 83 -21.63 -4.27 3.88
C ARG A 83 -22.17 -3.10 3.08
N THR A 84 -21.35 -2.55 2.18
CA THR A 84 -21.87 -1.69 1.13
C THR A 84 -23.11 -2.35 0.56
N ASP A 85 -24.26 -1.68 0.71
CA ASP A 85 -25.57 -2.08 0.20
C ASP A 85 -25.61 -2.00 -1.34
N GLU A 86 -24.56 -2.46 -2.01
CA GLU A 86 -24.50 -2.61 -3.45
C GLU A 86 -24.96 -4.02 -3.82
N LYS A 87 -26.15 -4.41 -3.33
CA LYS A 87 -26.81 -5.64 -3.77
C LYS A 87 -28.33 -5.60 -3.87
N GLU A 88 -28.98 -4.43 -3.76
CA GLU A 88 -30.46 -4.35 -3.83
C GLU A 88 -31.06 -3.73 -5.10
N THR A 89 -30.30 -3.44 -6.16
CA THR A 89 -30.88 -3.00 -7.45
C THR A 89 -30.48 -3.91 -8.60
N SER A 90 -31.02 -5.12 -8.61
CA SER A 90 -31.16 -5.93 -9.84
C SER A 90 -32.23 -7.01 -9.74
N ALA A 91 -32.88 -7.18 -8.58
CA ALA A 91 -33.99 -8.10 -8.38
C ALA A 91 -35.38 -7.43 -8.40
N ASN A 92 -35.54 -6.30 -9.11
CA ASN A 92 -36.89 -5.88 -9.48
C ASN A 92 -37.34 -6.68 -10.71
N VAL A 93 -38.05 -7.76 -10.41
CA VAL A 93 -38.85 -8.56 -11.35
C VAL A 93 -40.00 -7.69 -11.86
N SER A 94 -39.96 -7.29 -13.13
CA SER A 94 -41.17 -6.93 -13.86
C SER A 94 -41.89 -8.21 -14.26
N SER A 95 -43.02 -8.47 -13.61
CA SER A 95 -44.10 -9.29 -14.16
C SER A 95 -44.77 -8.57 -15.33
#